data_AF-A0AA46TBD1-F1
#
_entry.id   AF-A0AA46TBD1-F1
#
_cell.length_a   1.000
_cell.length_b   1.000
_cell.length_c   1.000
_cell.angle_alpha   90.00
_cell.angle_beta   90.00
_cell.angle_gamma   90.00
#
_symmetry.space_group_name_H-M   'P 1'
#
loop_
_entity.id
_entity.type
_entity.pdbx_description
1 polymer ?
#
loop_
_entity_poly.entity_id
_entity_poly.type
_entity_poly.pdbx_seq_one_letter_code
_entity_poly.pdbx_strand_id
1 'polypeptide(L)'
;MRIFILLSWLTRFSIRPGTVIYDPNGHVAIVYKVTQDGQIYYIDSHPDNTLTSGMYNPKFERSNPYQGAGFKNFRPLTLTGAKRDSSGAYIGGRVEGAKNNSLPYYSLEQYYGTKPDPDGQWSKGQFVYNGRAVDYYEYLRIMLANGELRIDPIADMQSMVADLCVNMKDRVVAVDMALRSGVQNKPHPDRLPQNIYGTTGEWEQFASPSRDARLKVSFMNLLTQTRSMVQRHQVGDPTIVYRGNNLRGDLLAIYNRDARACQFSYTNSRGQAVTMNLEQARQRVFDMSFDPYHCAELRWGAKSPQELASCPDNQNKRAWYNAERWLRYQWERTYDARMDYSLGELNGPKPGVGIANPPDVDVVRFLQTGTRR
;
A
#
# COMPACT_ATOMS: atom_id res chain seq x y z
N MET A 1 9.39 -12.12 21.90
CA MET A 1 8.38 -12.11 20.81
C MET A 1 8.61 -13.16 19.69
N ARG A 2 9.64 -14.04 19.76
CA ARG A 2 9.85 -15.13 18.77
C ARG A 2 8.99 -16.39 18.99
N ILE A 3 8.19 -16.42 20.06
CA ILE A 3 7.51 -17.62 20.57
C ILE A 3 6.18 -17.92 19.84
N PHE A 4 5.58 -16.95 19.13
CA PHE A 4 4.19 -17.07 18.66
C PHE A 4 4.01 -17.06 17.13
N ILE A 5 5.11 -16.90 16.37
CA ILE A 5 5.04 -16.64 14.93
C ILE A 5 5.71 -17.76 14.13
N LEU A 6 4.96 -18.31 13.18
CA LEU A 6 5.44 -19.19 12.11
C LEU A 6 5.76 -18.33 10.89
N LEU A 7 7.04 -18.32 10.49
CA LEU A 7 7.46 -17.80 9.19
C LEU A 7 7.09 -18.84 8.14
N SER A 8 6.31 -18.44 7.15
CA SER A 8 5.65 -19.39 6.25
C SER A 8 6.40 -19.56 4.94
N TRP A 9 6.42 -20.78 4.39
CA TRP A 9 6.68 -21.00 2.96
C TRP A 9 5.77 -20.11 2.11
N LEU A 10 6.22 -19.69 0.94
CA LEU A 10 5.39 -18.95 0.01
C LEU A 10 4.58 -19.93 -0.85
N THR A 11 3.48 -20.46 -0.31
CA THR A 11 2.61 -21.40 -1.02
C THR A 11 1.14 -21.13 -0.74
N ARG A 12 0.27 -21.62 -1.62
CA ARG A 12 -1.19 -21.57 -1.42
C ARG A 12 -1.67 -22.31 -0.15
N PHE A 13 -0.93 -23.30 0.34
CA PHE A 13 -1.29 -24.05 1.54
C PHE A 13 -0.98 -23.31 2.83
N SER A 14 0.09 -22.51 2.81
CA SER A 14 0.56 -21.76 3.97
C SER A 14 -0.04 -20.36 4.05
N ILE A 15 -0.27 -19.67 2.92
CA ILE A 15 -0.89 -18.34 2.90
C ILE A 15 -2.37 -18.50 2.55
N ARG A 16 -3.23 -18.30 3.54
CA ARG A 16 -4.68 -18.55 3.46
C ARG A 16 -5.46 -17.52 4.28
N PRO A 17 -6.80 -17.45 4.18
CA PRO A 17 -7.58 -16.62 5.08
C PRO A 17 -7.20 -16.85 6.55
N GLY A 18 -6.92 -15.77 7.27
CA GLY A 18 -6.38 -15.78 8.64
C GLY A 18 -4.85 -15.65 8.75
N THR A 19 -4.10 -15.78 7.65
CA THR A 19 -2.65 -15.47 7.66
C THR A 19 -2.43 -13.99 7.93
N VAL A 20 -1.53 -13.67 8.86
CA VAL A 20 -1.17 -12.31 9.22
C VAL A 20 -0.13 -11.77 8.25
N ILE A 21 -0.26 -10.51 7.87
CA ILE A 21 0.74 -9.74 7.12
C ILE A 21 1.30 -8.70 8.08
N TYR A 22 2.62 -8.69 8.25
CA TYR A 22 3.31 -7.62 8.96
C TYR A 22 4.01 -6.70 7.97
N ASP A 23 3.58 -5.45 7.90
CA ASP A 23 4.33 -4.38 7.21
C ASP A 23 5.46 -3.93 8.15
N PRO A 24 6.73 -3.91 7.70
CA PRO A 24 7.86 -3.44 8.51
C PRO A 24 7.65 -2.04 9.12
N ASN A 25 6.77 -1.25 8.52
CA ASN A 25 6.39 0.09 8.95
C ASN A 25 5.30 0.12 10.04
N GLY A 26 4.98 -1.02 10.66
CA GLY A 26 4.15 -1.11 11.87
C GLY A 26 2.69 -1.52 11.67
N HIS A 27 2.25 -1.80 10.44
CA HIS A 27 0.89 -2.30 10.19
C HIS A 27 0.80 -3.82 10.32
N VAL A 28 -0.32 -4.27 10.88
CA VAL A 28 -0.70 -5.69 10.94
C VAL A 28 -2.01 -5.85 10.19
N ALA A 29 -1.97 -6.60 9.10
CA ALA A 29 -3.15 -6.94 8.31
C ALA A 29 -3.42 -8.44 8.35
N ILE A 30 -4.62 -8.85 7.95
CA ILE A 30 -5.02 -10.26 7.89
C ILE A 30 -5.51 -10.57 6.48
N VAL A 31 -4.97 -11.62 5.87
CA VAL A 31 -5.45 -12.17 4.60
C VAL A 31 -6.89 -12.66 4.80
N TYR A 32 -7.82 -12.25 3.94
CA TYR A 32 -9.19 -12.78 3.93
C TYR A 32 -9.53 -13.57 2.67
N LYS A 33 -8.75 -13.41 1.58
CA LYS A 33 -8.98 -14.13 0.32
C LYS A 33 -7.69 -14.33 -0.45
N VAL A 34 -7.54 -15.52 -1.04
CA VAL A 34 -6.57 -15.81 -2.10
C VAL A 34 -7.32 -16.32 -3.33
N THR A 35 -7.27 -15.59 -4.44
CA THR A 35 -7.99 -15.93 -5.68
C THR A 35 -7.36 -17.13 -6.38
N GLN A 36 -8.01 -17.68 -7.39
CA GLN A 36 -7.49 -18.84 -8.14
C GLN A 36 -6.17 -18.53 -8.85
N ASP A 37 -5.98 -17.30 -9.33
CA ASP A 37 -4.77 -16.80 -9.99
C ASP A 37 -3.73 -16.22 -8.99
N GLY A 38 -3.90 -16.46 -7.69
CA GLY A 38 -2.91 -16.16 -6.67
C GLY A 38 -2.89 -14.72 -6.15
N GLN A 39 -3.87 -13.88 -6.48
CA GLN A 39 -4.01 -12.56 -5.85
C GLN A 39 -4.43 -12.70 -4.39
N ILE A 40 -3.86 -11.87 -3.53
CA ILE A 40 -4.11 -11.89 -2.08
C ILE A 40 -4.85 -10.62 -1.71
N TYR A 41 -5.93 -10.75 -0.95
CA TYR A 41 -6.68 -9.63 -0.39
C TYR A 41 -6.63 -9.69 1.13
N TYR A 42 -6.54 -8.51 1.75
CA TYR A 42 -6.35 -8.34 3.19
C TYR A 42 -7.34 -7.33 3.79
N ILE A 43 -7.53 -7.42 5.10
CA ILE A 43 -8.14 -6.39 5.95
C ILE A 43 -7.02 -5.81 6.83
N ASP A 44 -6.94 -4.49 6.93
CA ASP A 44 -5.95 -3.74 7.71
C ASP A 44 -6.68 -2.83 8.69
N SER A 45 -6.18 -2.76 9.92
CA SER A 45 -6.68 -1.90 11.00
C SER A 45 -5.77 -0.71 11.18
N HIS A 46 -6.36 0.46 11.43
CA HIS A 46 -5.63 1.72 11.57
C HIS A 46 -5.75 2.30 12.99
N PRO A 47 -4.78 3.12 13.45
CA PRO A 47 -4.82 3.75 14.76
C PRO A 47 -6.05 4.64 15.02
N ASP A 48 -6.70 5.11 13.95
CA ASP A 48 -7.90 5.93 13.97
C ASP A 48 -9.21 5.12 14.14
N ASN A 49 -9.12 3.85 14.55
CA ASN A 49 -10.22 2.89 14.71
C ASN A 49 -10.98 2.53 13.42
N THR A 50 -10.40 2.79 12.24
CA THR A 50 -10.96 2.37 10.96
C THR A 50 -10.44 0.99 10.52
N LEU A 51 -11.27 0.28 9.75
CA LEU A 51 -10.88 -0.93 9.02
C LEU A 51 -10.92 -0.64 7.53
N THR A 52 -9.89 -1.09 6.81
CA THR A 52 -9.82 -1.01 5.35
C THR A 52 -9.56 -2.39 4.77
N SER A 53 -9.91 -2.59 3.50
CA SER A 53 -9.51 -3.79 2.77
C SER A 53 -8.75 -3.42 1.51
N GLY A 54 -7.87 -4.30 1.05
CA GLY A 54 -7.17 -4.07 -0.20
C GLY A 54 -6.49 -5.29 -0.75
N MET A 55 -5.83 -5.12 -1.89
CA MET A 55 -5.01 -6.14 -2.53
C MET A 55 -3.56 -6.04 -2.08
N TYR A 56 -2.94 -7.17 -1.70
CA TYR A 56 -1.52 -7.23 -1.39
C TYR A 56 -0.71 -6.98 -2.66
N ASN A 57 0.11 -5.93 -2.64
CA ASN A 57 0.88 -5.45 -3.77
C ASN A 57 2.15 -4.75 -3.23
N PRO A 58 2.98 -4.09 -4.07
CA PRO A 58 4.21 -3.42 -3.62
C PRO A 58 4.08 -2.38 -2.50
N LYS A 59 2.86 -1.99 -2.09
CA LYS A 59 2.64 -1.18 -0.88
C LYS A 59 3.04 -1.90 0.42
N PHE A 60 3.19 -3.22 0.40
CA PHE A 60 3.75 -4.04 1.49
C PHE A 60 5.18 -4.43 1.16
N GLU A 61 6.13 -3.62 1.63
CA GLU A 61 7.54 -3.77 1.31
C GLU A 61 8.15 -5.03 1.95
N ARG A 62 9.05 -5.68 1.20
CA ARG A 62 10.01 -6.60 1.80
C ARG A 62 11.01 -5.81 2.62
N SER A 63 11.38 -6.35 3.77
CA SER A 63 12.42 -5.77 4.61
C SER A 63 13.31 -6.85 5.22
N ASN A 64 14.36 -6.37 5.87
CA ASN A 64 15.31 -7.13 6.65
C ASN A 64 14.58 -8.12 7.58
N PRO A 65 14.97 -9.40 7.60
CA PRO A 65 14.40 -10.42 8.48
C PRO A 65 14.29 -10.00 9.96
N TYR A 66 15.19 -9.15 10.47
CA TYR A 66 15.15 -8.67 11.86
C TYR A 66 13.93 -7.79 12.16
N GLN A 67 13.39 -7.10 11.16
CA GLN A 67 12.16 -6.31 11.31
C GLN A 67 10.91 -7.17 11.23
N GLY A 68 11.01 -8.42 10.75
CA GLY A 68 9.89 -9.36 10.78
C GLY A 68 8.80 -9.14 9.73
N ALA A 69 9.07 -8.40 8.64
CA ALA A 69 8.14 -8.17 7.52
C ALA A 69 7.52 -9.46 6.94
N GLY A 70 6.37 -9.36 6.28
CA GLY A 70 5.76 -10.41 5.46
C GLY A 70 4.77 -11.33 6.19
N PHE A 71 4.57 -12.54 5.66
CA PHE A 71 3.50 -13.46 6.04
C PHE A 71 3.83 -14.28 7.29
N LYS A 72 2.92 -14.22 8.27
CA LYS A 72 2.99 -14.86 9.58
C LYS A 72 1.77 -15.76 9.79
N ASN A 73 2.02 -16.96 10.29
CA ASN A 73 0.97 -17.83 10.80
C ASN A 73 1.17 -18.10 12.29
N PHE A 74 0.14 -18.63 12.94
CA PHE A 74 0.21 -19.01 14.34
C PHE A 74 1.25 -20.11 14.57
N ARG A 75 2.12 -19.94 15.58
CA ARG A 75 2.98 -21.01 16.08
C ARG A 75 2.25 -21.74 17.22
N PRO A 76 1.99 -23.06 17.09
CA PRO A 76 1.45 -23.87 18.17
C PRO A 76 2.27 -23.74 19.46
N LEU A 77 1.56 -23.69 20.59
CA LEU A 77 2.13 -23.57 21.92
C LEU A 77 1.72 -24.78 22.77
N THR A 78 2.64 -25.23 23.61
CA THR A 78 2.40 -26.30 24.59
C THR A 78 2.79 -25.79 25.97
N LEU A 79 1.92 -26.03 26.97
CA LEU A 79 2.27 -25.81 28.37
C LEU A 79 2.94 -27.08 28.91
N THR A 80 4.24 -27.02 29.21
CA THR A 80 5.03 -28.14 29.73
C THR A 80 5.26 -27.97 31.24
N GLY A 81 5.28 -29.09 31.98
CA GLY A 81 5.61 -29.09 33.41
C GLY A 81 4.60 -28.39 34.35
N ALA A 82 3.41 -28.02 33.87
CA ALA A 82 2.35 -27.48 34.71
C ALA A 82 1.66 -28.59 35.50
N LYS A 83 1.16 -28.25 36.70
CA LYS A 83 0.36 -29.13 37.55
C LYS A 83 -1.06 -28.59 37.64
N ARG A 84 -2.05 -29.45 37.90
CA ARG A 84 -3.41 -28.98 38.22
C ARG A 84 -3.52 -28.75 39.72
N ASP A 85 -4.15 -27.65 40.11
CA ASP A 85 -4.52 -27.41 41.51
C ASP A 85 -5.87 -28.09 41.85
N SER A 86 -6.34 -27.86 43.08
CA SER A 86 -7.62 -28.40 43.57
C SER A 86 -8.85 -27.90 42.82
N SER A 87 -8.76 -26.76 42.13
CA SER A 87 -9.82 -26.23 41.26
C SER A 87 -9.78 -26.82 39.84
N GLY A 88 -8.73 -27.58 39.52
CA GLY A 88 -8.47 -28.13 38.19
C GLY A 88 -7.72 -27.17 37.26
N ALA A 89 -7.36 -25.97 37.73
CA ALA A 89 -6.58 -24.98 36.97
C ALA A 89 -5.10 -25.38 36.87
N TYR A 90 -4.46 -25.08 35.75
CA TYR A 90 -3.02 -25.31 35.60
C TYR A 90 -2.21 -24.23 36.34
N ILE A 91 -1.33 -24.66 37.25
CA ILE A 91 -0.39 -23.84 38.00
C ILE A 91 1.06 -24.25 37.68
N GLY A 92 1.94 -23.25 37.58
CA GLY A 92 3.34 -23.43 37.19
C GLY A 92 3.53 -23.85 35.72
N GLY A 93 4.70 -24.41 35.41
CA GLY A 93 5.08 -24.84 34.05
C GLY A 93 5.69 -23.75 33.18
N ARG A 94 5.91 -24.08 31.90
CA ARG A 94 6.49 -23.20 30.88
C ARG A 94 5.69 -23.29 29.59
N VAL A 95 5.35 -22.14 29.00
CA VAL A 95 4.79 -22.10 27.65
C VAL A 95 5.94 -22.23 26.64
N GLU A 96 5.89 -23.28 25.83
CA GLU A 96 6.88 -23.59 24.82
C GLU A 96 6.25 -23.51 23.43
N GLY A 97 6.87 -22.78 22.52
CA GLY A 97 6.47 -22.77 21.10
C GLY A 97 7.07 -23.96 20.36
N ALA A 98 6.30 -24.53 19.43
CA ALA A 98 6.78 -25.59 18.55
C ALA A 98 8.12 -25.22 17.86
N LYS A 99 9.03 -26.18 17.74
CA LYS A 99 10.34 -25.97 17.10
C LYS A 99 10.17 -25.77 15.59
N ASN A 100 11.04 -24.96 14.98
CA ASN A 100 10.96 -24.67 13.54
C ASN A 100 10.95 -25.94 12.68
N ASN A 101 11.78 -26.92 13.00
CA ASN A 101 11.87 -28.20 12.27
C ASN A 101 10.64 -29.12 12.44
N SER A 102 9.76 -28.84 13.42
CA SER A 102 8.50 -29.56 13.61
C SER A 102 7.32 -28.92 12.89
N LEU A 103 7.54 -27.75 12.28
CA LEU A 103 6.48 -26.98 11.63
C LEU A 103 6.53 -27.22 10.11
N PRO A 104 5.52 -27.87 9.52
CA PRO A 104 5.55 -28.30 8.12
C PRO A 104 5.70 -27.13 7.14
N TYR A 105 5.22 -25.95 7.54
CA TYR A 105 5.26 -24.75 6.70
C TYR A 105 6.28 -23.72 7.15
N TYR A 106 7.26 -24.07 8.00
CA TYR A 106 8.30 -23.12 8.39
C TYR A 106 9.28 -22.84 7.23
N SER A 107 9.48 -21.56 6.88
CA SER A 107 10.50 -21.13 5.91
C SER A 107 10.97 -19.70 6.12
N LEU A 108 12.21 -19.42 5.73
CA LEU A 108 12.78 -18.07 5.63
C LEU A 108 12.79 -17.53 4.19
N GLU A 109 12.24 -18.28 3.24
CA GLU A 109 12.21 -17.98 1.81
C GLU A 109 11.69 -16.57 1.49
N GLN A 110 10.64 -16.10 2.18
CA GLN A 110 10.13 -14.73 1.97
C GLN A 110 11.18 -13.62 2.17
N TYR A 111 12.23 -13.91 2.96
CA TYR A 111 13.34 -13.00 3.19
C TYR A 111 14.53 -13.23 2.28
N TYR A 112 14.94 -14.48 2.10
CA TYR A 112 16.19 -14.81 1.41
C TYR A 112 16.00 -15.29 -0.03
N GLY A 113 14.75 -15.41 -0.49
CA GLY A 113 14.45 -15.99 -1.79
C GLY A 113 14.59 -17.51 -1.83
N THR A 114 14.30 -18.09 -2.99
CA THR A 114 14.54 -19.53 -3.26
C THR A 114 16.00 -19.81 -3.60
N LYS A 115 16.75 -18.77 -4.00
CA LYS A 115 18.19 -18.80 -4.16
C LYS A 115 18.82 -17.70 -3.29
N PRO A 116 19.16 -18.02 -2.03
CA PRO A 116 19.81 -17.08 -1.12
C PRO A 116 21.16 -16.60 -1.65
N ASP A 117 21.49 -15.36 -1.27
CA ASP A 117 22.83 -14.82 -1.43
C ASP A 117 23.82 -15.63 -0.57
N PRO A 118 24.98 -16.07 -1.12
CA PRO A 118 25.95 -16.88 -0.38
C PRO A 118 26.50 -16.20 0.88
N ASP A 119 26.58 -14.87 0.88
CA ASP A 119 27.06 -14.08 2.03
C ASP A 119 25.93 -13.80 3.04
N GLY A 120 24.71 -14.33 2.80
CA GLY A 120 23.56 -14.16 3.66
C GLY A 120 22.90 -12.78 3.57
N GLN A 121 23.18 -11.99 2.52
CA GLN A 121 22.54 -10.69 2.33
C GLN A 121 21.10 -10.87 1.81
N TRP A 122 20.11 -10.70 2.69
CA TRP A 122 18.69 -10.93 2.39
C TRP A 122 18.19 -10.16 1.15
N SER A 123 18.67 -8.91 0.96
CA SER A 123 18.25 -8.03 -0.13
C SER A 123 18.78 -8.49 -1.50
N LYS A 124 19.83 -9.31 -1.53
CA LYS A 124 20.42 -9.90 -2.76
C LYS A 124 19.86 -11.28 -3.10
N GLY A 125 19.08 -11.89 -2.19
CA GLY A 125 18.41 -13.15 -2.42
C GLY A 125 17.46 -13.09 -3.63
N GLN A 126 17.46 -14.14 -4.45
CA GLN A 126 16.68 -14.21 -5.68
C GLN A 126 15.47 -15.11 -5.52
N PHE A 127 14.34 -14.71 -6.10
CA PHE A 127 13.20 -15.60 -6.32
C PHE A 127 13.31 -16.20 -7.71
N VAL A 128 13.52 -17.51 -7.75
CA VAL A 128 13.68 -18.28 -8.98
C VAL A 128 12.51 -19.24 -9.13
N TYR A 129 11.84 -19.18 -10.27
CA TYR A 129 10.79 -20.10 -10.68
C TYR A 129 11.12 -20.65 -12.07
N ASN A 130 11.10 -21.97 -12.25
CA ASN A 130 11.48 -22.65 -13.50
C ASN A 130 12.81 -22.16 -14.10
N GLY A 131 13.82 -21.98 -13.26
CA GLY A 131 15.17 -21.53 -13.66
C GLY A 131 15.28 -20.03 -14.00
N ARG A 132 14.17 -19.27 -13.94
CA ARG A 132 14.14 -17.83 -14.21
C ARG A 132 13.99 -17.03 -12.92
N ALA A 133 14.81 -15.99 -12.77
CA ALA A 133 14.60 -14.99 -11.72
C ALA A 133 13.34 -14.15 -12.02
N VAL A 134 12.47 -14.03 -11.03
CA VAL A 134 11.25 -13.23 -11.06
C VAL A 134 11.23 -12.27 -9.88
N ASP A 135 10.45 -11.20 -9.98
CA ASP A 135 10.20 -10.31 -8.85
C ASP A 135 9.45 -11.04 -7.73
N TYR A 136 9.59 -10.58 -6.48
CA TYR A 136 8.93 -11.18 -5.32
C TYR A 136 7.41 -11.25 -5.44
N TYR A 137 6.76 -10.18 -5.90
CA TYR A 137 5.30 -10.14 -5.98
C TYR A 137 4.79 -11.02 -7.12
N GLU A 138 5.56 -11.14 -8.21
CA GLU A 138 5.31 -12.12 -9.26
C GLU A 138 5.50 -13.55 -8.75
N TYR A 139 6.58 -13.82 -8.01
CA TYR A 139 6.84 -15.12 -7.40
C TYR A 139 5.69 -15.56 -6.48
N LEU A 140 5.23 -14.66 -5.60
CA LEU A 140 4.04 -14.90 -4.79
C LEU A 140 2.85 -15.28 -5.66
N ARG A 141 2.52 -14.47 -6.66
CA ARG A 141 1.36 -14.72 -7.50
C ARG A 141 1.43 -16.09 -8.20
N ILE A 142 2.61 -16.48 -8.67
CA ILE A 142 2.86 -17.81 -9.24
C ILE A 142 2.62 -18.90 -8.20
N MET A 143 3.25 -18.82 -7.03
CA MET A 143 3.21 -19.88 -6.02
C MET A 143 1.87 -20.01 -5.29
N LEU A 144 1.08 -18.94 -5.29
CA LEU A 144 -0.28 -18.95 -4.75
C LEU A 144 -1.33 -19.31 -5.80
N ALA A 145 -1.01 -19.35 -7.09
CA ALA A 145 -1.96 -19.77 -8.12
C ALA A 145 -2.41 -21.23 -7.88
N ASN A 146 -3.66 -21.53 -8.22
CA ASN A 146 -4.19 -22.88 -8.21
C ASN A 146 -3.86 -23.57 -9.53
N GLY A 147 -2.74 -24.28 -9.58
CA GLY A 147 -2.19 -24.84 -10.81
C GLY A 147 -1.30 -23.85 -11.54
N GLU A 148 -1.26 -23.93 -12.87
CA GLU A 148 -0.49 -22.98 -13.68
C GLU A 148 -1.08 -21.57 -13.58
N LEU A 149 -0.21 -20.56 -13.48
CA LEU A 149 -0.63 -19.17 -13.44
C LEU A 149 -1.30 -18.76 -14.76
N ARG A 150 -2.54 -18.30 -14.66
CA ARG A 150 -3.33 -17.78 -15.77
C ARG A 150 -3.84 -16.39 -15.40
N ILE A 151 -3.31 -15.37 -16.08
CA ILE A 151 -3.66 -13.97 -15.88
C ILE A 151 -4.61 -13.57 -17.01
N ASP A 152 -5.82 -13.15 -16.66
CA ASP A 152 -6.71 -12.42 -17.57
C ASP A 152 -6.42 -10.92 -17.41
N PRO A 153 -5.80 -10.24 -18.41
CA PRO A 153 -5.47 -8.83 -18.29
C PRO A 153 -6.66 -7.92 -18.04
N ILE A 154 -7.84 -8.30 -18.54
CA ILE A 154 -9.07 -7.53 -18.36
C ILE A 154 -9.50 -7.62 -16.91
N ALA A 155 -9.60 -8.83 -16.35
CA ALA A 155 -9.97 -9.03 -14.95
C ALA A 155 -8.95 -8.38 -13.98
N ASP A 156 -7.66 -8.41 -14.33
CA ASP A 156 -6.60 -7.75 -13.57
C ASP A 156 -6.73 -6.24 -13.53
N MET A 157 -6.97 -5.62 -14.70
CA MET A 157 -7.23 -4.19 -14.79
C MET A 157 -8.43 -3.80 -13.92
N GLN A 158 -9.53 -4.55 -14.01
CA GLN A 158 -10.72 -4.32 -13.18
C GLN A 158 -10.41 -4.41 -11.69
N SER A 159 -9.64 -5.41 -11.28
CA SER A 159 -9.27 -5.64 -9.86
C SER A 159 -8.38 -4.52 -9.32
N MET A 160 -7.38 -4.08 -10.10
CA MET A 160 -6.51 -2.96 -9.72
C MET A 160 -7.26 -1.63 -9.64
N VAL A 161 -8.17 -1.36 -10.58
CA VAL A 161 -9.03 -0.16 -10.56
C VAL A 161 -10.00 -0.21 -9.38
N ALA A 162 -10.55 -1.38 -9.05
CA ALA A 162 -11.40 -1.57 -7.88
C ALA A 162 -10.62 -1.36 -6.56
N ASP A 163 -9.40 -1.89 -6.41
CA ASP A 163 -8.53 -1.63 -5.25
C ASP A 163 -8.29 -0.13 -5.10
N LEU A 164 -7.86 0.56 -6.16
CA LEU A 164 -7.68 2.01 -6.14
C LEU A 164 -8.95 2.77 -5.73
N CYS A 165 -10.11 2.33 -6.22
CA CYS A 165 -11.39 2.92 -5.83
C CYS A 165 -11.67 2.81 -4.32
N VAL A 166 -11.40 1.63 -3.73
CA VAL A 166 -11.52 1.42 -2.28
C VAL A 166 -10.55 2.32 -1.53
N ASN A 167 -9.27 2.37 -1.96
CA ASN A 167 -8.24 3.20 -1.32
C ASN A 167 -8.62 4.70 -1.34
N MET A 168 -9.25 5.18 -2.43
CA MET A 168 -9.75 6.56 -2.50
C MET A 168 -10.94 6.81 -1.56
N LYS A 169 -11.87 5.86 -1.44
CA LYS A 169 -13.01 5.96 -0.52
C LYS A 169 -12.57 5.94 0.94
N ASP A 170 -11.58 5.11 1.27
CA ASP A 170 -10.98 5.11 2.61
C ASP A 170 -10.34 6.47 2.93
N ARG A 171 -9.71 7.10 1.93
CA ARG A 171 -9.19 8.46 2.07
C ARG A 171 -10.28 9.50 2.29
N VAL A 172 -11.47 9.34 1.71
CA VAL A 172 -12.64 10.19 2.01
C VAL A 172 -12.95 10.15 3.50
N VAL A 173 -13.02 8.96 4.09
CA VAL A 173 -13.27 8.79 5.53
C VAL A 173 -12.18 9.47 6.36
N ALA A 174 -10.90 9.23 6.04
CA ALA A 174 -9.78 9.80 6.79
C ALA A 174 -9.76 11.34 6.74
N VAL A 175 -9.98 11.94 5.56
CA VAL A 175 -10.03 13.41 5.41
C VAL A 175 -11.28 14.00 6.08
N ASP A 176 -12.44 13.36 5.96
CA ASP A 176 -13.67 13.81 6.62
C ASP A 176 -13.52 13.79 8.16
N MET A 177 -12.89 12.76 8.71
CA MET A 177 -12.55 12.71 10.14
C MET A 177 -11.66 13.87 10.58
N ALA A 178 -10.62 14.20 9.79
CA ALA A 178 -9.76 15.36 10.05
C ALA A 178 -10.55 16.68 9.98
N LEU A 179 -11.38 16.87 8.95
CA LEU A 179 -12.17 18.10 8.79
C LEU A 179 -13.17 18.30 9.94
N ARG A 180 -13.76 17.21 10.45
CA ARG A 180 -14.67 17.24 11.60
C ARG A 180 -13.98 17.58 12.91
N SER A 181 -12.69 17.26 13.07
CA SER A 181 -11.94 17.65 14.26
C SER A 181 -11.63 19.15 14.31
N GLY A 182 -11.70 19.83 13.16
CA GLY A 182 -11.43 21.26 13.05
C GLY A 182 -9.94 21.61 13.06
N VAL A 183 -9.04 20.62 12.94
CA VAL A 183 -7.58 20.83 12.90
C VAL A 183 -7.16 21.78 11.77
N GLN A 184 -7.88 21.76 10.64
CA GLN A 184 -7.71 22.69 9.51
C GLN A 184 -8.04 24.15 9.86
N ASN A 185 -8.73 24.43 10.96
CA ASN A 185 -9.03 25.81 11.38
C ASN A 185 -7.91 26.40 12.26
N LYS A 186 -6.97 25.58 12.72
CA LYS A 186 -5.83 26.02 13.53
C LYS A 186 -4.75 26.65 12.66
N PRO A 187 -3.90 27.54 13.19
CA PRO A 187 -2.65 27.91 12.53
C PRO A 187 -1.79 26.67 12.26
N HIS A 188 -1.09 26.63 11.13
CA HIS A 188 -0.09 25.60 10.91
C HIS A 188 1.07 25.79 11.91
N PRO A 189 1.59 24.72 12.54
CA PRO A 189 2.75 24.81 13.42
C PRO A 189 4.00 25.39 12.74
N ASP A 190 4.96 25.87 13.53
CA ASP A 190 6.21 26.44 12.98
C ASP A 190 7.13 25.40 12.33
N ARG A 191 6.92 24.11 12.64
CA ARG A 191 7.69 22.97 12.14
C ARG A 191 6.81 21.76 11.89
N LEU A 192 7.24 20.93 10.94
CA LEU A 192 6.75 19.57 10.79
C LEU A 192 7.13 18.70 12.00
N PRO A 193 6.47 17.55 12.20
CA PRO A 193 6.91 16.56 13.19
C PRO A 193 8.29 15.96 12.82
N GLN A 194 8.95 15.31 13.80
CA GLN A 194 10.23 14.61 13.59
C GLN A 194 10.22 13.66 12.40
N ASN A 195 9.11 12.99 12.15
CA ASN A 195 8.88 12.21 10.95
C ASN A 195 7.39 12.26 10.61
N ILE A 196 7.03 12.55 9.35
CA ILE A 196 5.61 12.67 8.99
C ILE A 196 4.89 11.31 8.94
N TYR A 197 5.62 10.21 8.74
CA TYR A 197 5.05 8.86 8.65
C TYR A 197 4.87 8.19 10.01
N GLY A 198 5.71 8.53 10.99
CA GLY A 198 5.67 8.01 12.35
C GLY A 198 5.83 9.13 13.37
N THR A 199 4.74 9.57 13.97
CA THR A 199 4.71 10.63 14.98
C THR A 199 3.53 10.45 15.92
N THR A 200 3.26 11.44 16.78
CA THR A 200 2.16 11.43 17.75
C THR A 200 1.26 12.67 17.63
N GLY A 201 0.12 12.66 18.33
CA GLY A 201 -0.75 13.84 18.45
C GLY A 201 -1.62 14.08 17.21
N GLU A 202 -1.94 15.34 16.93
CA GLU A 202 -2.87 15.71 15.83
C GLU A 202 -2.39 15.23 14.47
N TRP A 203 -1.08 15.20 14.26
CA TRP A 203 -0.50 14.68 13.02
C TRP A 203 -0.75 13.18 12.88
N GLU A 204 -0.49 12.40 13.93
CA GLU A 204 -0.76 10.95 13.93
C GLU A 204 -2.24 10.65 13.68
N GLN A 205 -3.14 11.46 14.23
CA GLN A 205 -4.58 11.24 14.15
C GLN A 205 -5.21 11.70 12.84
N PHE A 206 -4.74 12.80 12.24
CA PHE A 206 -5.46 13.49 11.16
C PHE A 206 -4.66 13.69 9.86
N ALA A 207 -3.33 13.49 9.89
CA ALA A 207 -2.53 13.50 8.67
C ALA A 207 -2.74 12.21 7.87
N SER A 208 -2.47 12.23 6.56
CA SER A 208 -2.54 11.05 5.69
C SER A 208 -1.26 10.64 4.96
N PRO A 209 -0.02 10.99 5.39
CA PRO A 209 1.17 10.79 4.54
C PRO A 209 1.46 9.32 4.25
N SER A 210 1.33 8.42 5.23
CA SER A 210 1.53 6.98 5.02
C SER A 210 0.46 6.36 4.12
N ARG A 211 -0.80 6.78 4.27
CA ARG A 211 -1.91 6.32 3.42
C ARG A 211 -1.74 6.81 1.99
N ASP A 212 -1.38 8.09 1.82
CA ASP A 212 -1.18 8.73 0.52
C ASP A 212 0.05 8.16 -0.19
N ALA A 213 1.10 7.79 0.53
CA ALA A 213 2.25 7.05 0.01
C ALA A 213 1.84 5.68 -0.58
N ARG A 214 1.07 4.87 0.18
CA ARG A 214 0.54 3.58 -0.32
C ARG A 214 -0.40 3.73 -1.52
N LEU A 215 -1.19 4.81 -1.55
CA LEU A 215 -2.05 5.15 -2.69
C LEU A 215 -1.22 5.42 -3.95
N LYS A 216 -0.14 6.22 -3.85
CA LYS A 216 0.78 6.48 -4.97
C LYS A 216 1.42 5.20 -5.48
N VAL A 217 1.89 4.32 -4.57
CA VAL A 217 2.44 3.01 -4.94
C VAL A 217 1.41 2.17 -5.70
N SER A 218 0.13 2.22 -5.30
CA SER A 218 -0.93 1.48 -6.00
C SER A 218 -1.18 2.01 -7.42
N PHE A 219 -1.15 3.33 -7.63
CA PHE A 219 -1.21 3.93 -8.97
C PHE A 219 0.02 3.59 -9.83
N MET A 220 1.22 3.62 -9.25
CA MET A 220 2.45 3.20 -9.92
C MET A 220 2.39 1.73 -10.31
N ASN A 221 1.90 0.87 -9.41
CA ASN A 221 1.74 -0.56 -9.67
C ASN A 221 0.74 -0.81 -10.81
N LEU A 222 -0.38 -0.09 -10.87
CA LEU A 222 -1.32 -0.18 -11.99
C LEU A 222 -0.61 0.02 -13.34
N LEU A 223 0.20 1.08 -13.46
CA LEU A 223 0.96 1.36 -14.68
C LEU A 223 2.00 0.27 -14.98
N THR A 224 2.77 -0.16 -13.98
CA THR A 224 3.80 -1.20 -14.12
C THR A 224 3.20 -2.55 -14.53
N GLN A 225 2.12 -2.99 -13.89
CA GLN A 225 1.44 -4.24 -14.25
C GLN A 225 0.81 -4.14 -15.65
N THR A 226 0.21 -3.01 -15.99
CA THR A 226 -0.33 -2.78 -17.34
C THR A 226 0.75 -2.88 -18.41
N ARG A 227 1.93 -2.26 -18.19
CA ARG A 227 3.10 -2.39 -19.08
C ARG A 227 3.54 -3.84 -19.22
N SER A 228 3.67 -4.55 -18.09
CA SER A 228 4.07 -5.95 -18.04
C SER A 228 3.11 -6.85 -18.81
N MET A 229 1.79 -6.74 -18.58
CA MET A 229 0.78 -7.53 -19.29
C MET A 229 0.80 -7.29 -20.81
N VAL A 230 0.92 -6.03 -21.23
CA VAL A 230 1.04 -5.69 -22.66
C VAL A 230 2.30 -6.28 -23.28
N GLN A 231 3.45 -6.15 -22.62
CA GLN A 231 4.72 -6.70 -23.11
C GLN A 231 4.69 -8.23 -23.17
N ARG A 232 4.19 -8.89 -22.12
CA ARG A 232 4.08 -10.36 -22.03
C ARG A 232 3.14 -10.91 -23.10
N HIS A 233 2.02 -10.23 -23.34
CA HIS A 233 1.12 -10.60 -24.43
C HIS A 233 1.81 -10.48 -25.81
N GLN A 234 2.58 -9.40 -26.04
CA GLN A 234 3.30 -9.19 -27.31
C GLN A 234 4.33 -10.28 -27.61
N VAL A 235 4.97 -10.86 -26.59
CA VAL A 235 5.95 -11.95 -26.75
C VAL A 235 5.34 -13.35 -26.65
N GLY A 236 4.00 -13.45 -26.58
CA GLY A 236 3.29 -14.74 -26.53
C GLY A 236 3.47 -15.51 -25.23
N ASP A 237 3.63 -14.81 -24.10
CA ASP A 237 3.72 -15.46 -22.78
C ASP A 237 2.43 -16.27 -22.49
N PRO A 238 2.53 -17.60 -22.29
CA PRO A 238 1.37 -18.48 -22.13
C PRO A 238 0.58 -18.23 -20.83
N THR A 239 1.17 -17.51 -19.87
CA THR A 239 0.48 -17.11 -18.64
C THR A 239 -0.53 -15.99 -18.88
N ILE A 240 -0.41 -15.23 -19.97
CA ILE A 240 -1.37 -14.19 -20.34
C ILE A 240 -2.49 -14.79 -21.19
N VAL A 241 -3.68 -14.87 -20.62
CA VAL A 241 -4.86 -15.45 -21.25
C VAL A 241 -5.78 -14.34 -21.71
N TYR A 242 -5.60 -13.91 -22.95
CA TYR A 242 -6.39 -12.85 -23.57
C TYR A 242 -6.94 -13.31 -24.93
N ARG A 243 -8.23 -13.07 -25.16
CA ARG A 243 -8.96 -13.56 -26.36
C ARG A 243 -9.29 -12.47 -27.39
N GLY A 244 -9.07 -11.20 -27.05
CA GLY A 244 -9.35 -10.09 -27.96
C GLY A 244 -8.20 -9.83 -28.94
N ASN A 245 -8.40 -8.86 -29.84
CA ASN A 245 -7.42 -8.53 -30.88
C ASN A 245 -6.65 -7.23 -30.59
N ASN A 246 -7.11 -6.42 -29.63
CA ASN A 246 -6.49 -5.14 -29.29
C ASN A 246 -6.35 -4.98 -27.77
N LEU A 247 -5.38 -5.67 -27.17
CA LEU A 247 -5.20 -5.65 -25.71
C LEU A 247 -5.10 -4.23 -25.14
N ARG A 248 -4.34 -3.34 -25.80
CA ARG A 248 -4.20 -1.95 -25.33
C ARG A 248 -5.51 -1.18 -25.37
N GLY A 249 -6.28 -1.32 -26.45
CA GLY A 249 -7.60 -0.70 -26.59
C GLY A 249 -8.59 -1.22 -25.56
N ASP A 250 -8.63 -2.53 -25.35
CA ASP A 250 -9.55 -3.15 -24.40
C ASP A 250 -9.20 -2.79 -22.95
N LEU A 251 -7.92 -2.78 -22.58
CA LEU A 251 -7.46 -2.30 -21.28
C LEU A 251 -7.82 -0.82 -21.06
N LEU A 252 -7.69 0.04 -22.08
CA LEU A 252 -8.05 1.45 -21.99
C LEU A 252 -9.57 1.64 -21.83
N ALA A 253 -10.37 0.86 -22.56
CA ALA A 253 -11.81 0.89 -22.46
C ALA A 253 -12.29 0.49 -21.05
N ILE A 254 -11.71 -0.59 -20.50
CA ILE A 254 -12.00 -1.08 -19.16
C ILE A 254 -11.58 -0.07 -18.09
N TYR A 255 -10.34 0.44 -18.17
CA TYR A 255 -9.87 1.50 -17.27
C TYR A 255 -10.82 2.70 -17.29
N ASN A 256 -11.14 3.24 -18.47
CA ASN A 256 -12.00 4.40 -18.59
C ASN A 256 -13.42 4.14 -18.07
N ARG A 257 -13.99 2.95 -18.31
CA ARG A 257 -15.30 2.57 -17.79
C ARG A 257 -15.29 2.56 -16.27
N ASP A 258 -14.35 1.82 -15.68
CA ASP A 258 -14.35 1.55 -14.24
C ASP A 258 -13.86 2.76 -13.43
N ALA A 259 -12.89 3.52 -13.93
CA ALA A 259 -12.43 4.76 -13.31
C ALA A 259 -13.53 5.84 -13.31
N ARG A 260 -14.36 5.92 -14.36
CA ARG A 260 -15.54 6.80 -14.39
C ARG A 260 -16.67 6.31 -13.48
N ALA A 261 -16.85 5.00 -13.34
CA ALA A 261 -17.86 4.41 -12.47
C ALA A 261 -17.49 4.56 -10.97
N CYS A 262 -16.19 4.56 -10.65
CA CYS A 262 -15.72 4.88 -9.31
C CYS A 262 -15.88 6.37 -9.01
N GLN A 263 -17.04 6.73 -8.46
CA GLN A 263 -17.34 8.07 -7.97
C GLN A 263 -17.23 8.13 -6.45
N PHE A 264 -16.78 9.28 -5.97
CA PHE A 264 -16.78 9.64 -4.54
C PHE A 264 -16.86 11.16 -4.42
N SER A 265 -17.05 11.66 -3.21
CA SER A 265 -17.19 13.10 -2.98
C SER A 265 -16.52 13.49 -1.67
N TYR A 266 -16.04 14.72 -1.62
CA TYR A 266 -15.58 15.34 -0.39
C TYR A 266 -16.41 16.60 -0.11
N THR A 267 -16.48 17.01 1.15
CA THR A 267 -17.13 18.25 1.55
C THR A 267 -16.11 19.38 1.51
N ASN A 268 -16.36 20.42 0.71
CA ASN A 268 -15.48 21.59 0.63
C ASN A 268 -15.61 22.47 1.89
N SER A 269 -14.76 23.48 2.00
CA SER A 269 -14.72 24.38 3.17
C SER A 269 -15.96 25.27 3.32
N ARG A 270 -16.88 25.27 2.35
CA ARG A 270 -18.22 25.90 2.42
C ARG A 270 -19.35 24.92 2.72
N GLY A 271 -19.04 23.65 3.02
CA GLY A 271 -20.03 22.61 3.32
C GLY A 271 -20.69 22.00 2.08
N GLN A 272 -20.21 22.29 0.87
CA GLN A 272 -20.77 21.76 -0.38
C GLN A 272 -20.04 20.49 -0.80
N ALA A 273 -20.80 19.50 -1.29
CA ALA A 273 -20.22 18.29 -1.84
C ALA A 273 -19.54 18.56 -3.19
N VAL A 274 -18.30 18.12 -3.34
CA VAL A 274 -17.54 18.12 -4.59
C VAL A 274 -17.35 16.68 -5.04
N THR A 275 -18.00 16.31 -6.13
CA THR A 275 -17.92 14.96 -6.71
C THR A 275 -16.72 14.83 -7.63
N MET A 276 -16.01 13.72 -7.50
CA MET A 276 -14.93 13.34 -8.39
C MET A 276 -14.90 11.84 -8.66
N ASN A 277 -14.24 11.47 -9.75
CA ASN A 277 -13.97 10.09 -10.10
C ASN A 277 -12.49 9.72 -9.96
N LEU A 278 -12.19 8.43 -10.13
CA LEU A 278 -10.84 7.92 -9.95
C LEU A 278 -9.84 8.50 -10.97
N GLU A 279 -10.26 8.83 -12.19
CA GLU A 279 -9.37 9.44 -13.19
C GLU A 279 -8.97 10.87 -12.77
N GLN A 280 -9.92 11.66 -12.28
CA GLN A 280 -9.61 12.98 -11.71
C GLN A 280 -8.67 12.86 -10.50
N ALA A 281 -8.83 11.82 -9.69
CA ALA A 281 -7.95 11.54 -8.56
C ALA A 281 -6.53 11.20 -9.00
N ARG A 282 -6.36 10.34 -10.03
CA ARG A 282 -5.06 10.02 -10.62
C ARG A 282 -4.32 11.29 -11.07
N GLN A 283 -5.02 12.22 -11.70
CA GLN A 283 -4.45 13.49 -12.18
C GLN A 283 -4.06 14.46 -11.04
N ARG A 284 -4.55 14.22 -9.82
CA ARG A 284 -4.35 15.07 -8.64
C ARG A 284 -3.53 14.39 -7.54
N VAL A 285 -3.16 13.11 -7.67
CA VAL A 285 -2.61 12.31 -6.56
C VAL A 285 -1.35 12.91 -5.91
N PHE A 286 -0.56 13.67 -6.69
CA PHE A 286 0.64 14.35 -6.21
C PHE A 286 0.41 15.79 -5.71
N ASP A 287 -0.81 16.29 -5.87
CA ASP A 287 -1.26 17.58 -5.36
C ASP A 287 -2.10 17.43 -4.08
N MET A 288 -2.62 16.23 -3.80
CA MET A 288 -3.35 15.95 -2.57
C MET A 288 -2.47 16.16 -1.33
N SER A 289 -2.83 17.15 -0.52
CA SER A 289 -2.14 17.38 0.75
C SER A 289 -2.43 16.27 1.76
N PHE A 290 -1.37 15.81 2.41
CA PHE A 290 -1.44 14.91 3.56
C PHE A 290 -1.53 15.65 4.89
N ASP A 291 -1.23 16.96 4.91
CA ASP A 291 -1.08 17.76 6.11
C ASP A 291 -2.48 18.13 6.68
N PRO A 292 -2.75 17.89 7.97
CA PRO A 292 -4.07 18.09 8.60
C PRO A 292 -4.50 19.54 8.70
N TYR A 293 -3.57 20.49 8.68
CA TYR A 293 -3.87 21.91 8.80
C TYR A 293 -4.36 22.52 7.50
N HIS A 294 -4.22 21.86 6.35
CA HIS A 294 -4.73 22.39 5.08
C HIS A 294 -6.25 22.23 4.92
N CYS A 295 -6.86 23.20 4.22
CA CYS A 295 -8.27 23.19 3.85
C CYS A 295 -8.64 21.95 3.00
N ALA A 296 -9.94 21.63 2.97
CA ALA A 296 -10.46 20.46 2.25
C ALA A 296 -10.05 20.42 0.77
N GLU A 297 -10.04 21.56 0.10
CA GLU A 297 -9.70 21.71 -1.30
C GLU A 297 -8.24 21.26 -1.58
N LEU A 298 -7.30 21.69 -0.74
CA LEU A 298 -5.89 21.30 -0.85
C LEU A 298 -5.67 19.84 -0.43
N ARG A 299 -6.42 19.34 0.56
CA ARG A 299 -6.45 17.90 0.88
C ARG A 299 -6.88 17.05 -0.32
N TRP A 300 -7.63 17.60 -1.27
CA TRP A 300 -8.10 16.92 -2.48
C TRP A 300 -7.43 17.39 -3.78
N GLY A 301 -6.32 18.12 -3.68
CA GLY A 301 -5.51 18.54 -4.82
C GLY A 301 -6.28 19.41 -5.82
N ALA A 302 -7.19 20.25 -5.33
CA ALA A 302 -7.92 21.21 -6.15
C ALA A 302 -6.95 22.15 -6.88
N LYS A 303 -7.17 22.33 -8.18
CA LYS A 303 -6.32 23.19 -9.03
C LYS A 303 -7.07 24.37 -9.63
N SER A 304 -8.38 24.23 -9.85
CA SER A 304 -9.15 25.28 -10.49
C SER A 304 -9.36 26.45 -9.51
N PRO A 305 -9.25 27.71 -9.96
CA PRO A 305 -9.56 28.87 -9.12
C PRO A 305 -10.96 28.79 -8.50
N GLN A 306 -11.91 28.21 -9.22
CA GLN A 306 -13.29 28.02 -8.77
C GLN A 306 -13.38 27.07 -7.58
N GLU A 307 -12.73 25.91 -7.64
CA GLU A 307 -12.70 24.94 -6.54
C GLU A 307 -11.90 25.49 -5.35
N LEU A 308 -10.80 26.20 -5.60
CA LEU A 308 -9.97 26.81 -4.55
C LEU A 308 -10.60 28.04 -3.88
N ALA A 309 -11.66 28.62 -4.44
CA ALA A 309 -12.31 29.83 -3.90
C ALA A 309 -13.02 29.60 -2.56
N SER A 310 -13.29 28.35 -2.19
CA SER A 310 -13.82 28.00 -0.87
C SER A 310 -12.74 27.81 0.20
N CYS A 311 -11.47 27.60 -0.17
CA CYS A 311 -10.38 27.32 0.75
C CYS A 311 -9.98 28.55 1.59
N PRO A 312 -10.14 28.53 2.94
CA PRO A 312 -9.84 29.65 3.82
C PRO A 312 -8.35 29.79 4.17
N ASP A 313 -7.49 28.91 3.65
CA ASP A 313 -6.07 28.90 4.01
C ASP A 313 -5.39 30.24 3.66
N ASN A 314 -4.76 30.82 4.68
CA ASN A 314 -4.02 32.07 4.59
C ASN A 314 -2.68 31.89 3.85
N GLN A 315 -1.94 32.98 3.70
CA GLN A 315 -0.65 32.97 3.01
C GLN A 315 0.36 31.99 3.63
N ASN A 316 0.41 31.87 4.96
CA ASN A 316 1.33 30.96 5.65
C ASN A 316 1.04 29.49 5.33
N LYS A 317 -0.23 29.07 5.43
CA LYS A 317 -0.63 27.71 5.06
C LYS A 317 -0.39 27.40 3.58
N ARG A 318 -0.67 28.36 2.69
CA ARG A 318 -0.35 28.20 1.27
C ARG A 318 1.15 28.05 1.02
N ALA A 319 1.99 28.73 1.79
CA ALA A 319 3.44 28.56 1.71
C ALA A 319 3.87 27.15 2.15
N TRP A 320 3.30 26.61 3.23
CA TRP A 320 3.49 25.21 3.65
C TRP A 320 3.07 24.23 2.57
N TYR A 321 1.85 24.34 2.04
CA TYR A 321 1.41 23.52 0.92
C TYR A 321 2.41 23.54 -0.24
N ASN A 322 2.97 24.70 -0.60
CA ASN A 322 3.95 24.79 -1.68
C ASN A 322 5.30 24.13 -1.32
N ALA A 323 5.80 24.32 -0.10
CA ALA A 323 7.07 23.75 0.36
C ALA A 323 7.00 22.22 0.49
N GLU A 324 5.87 21.69 0.94
CA GLU A 324 5.62 20.25 1.09
C GLU A 324 5.48 19.48 -0.22
N ARG A 325 5.51 20.14 -1.38
CA ARG A 325 5.35 19.48 -2.70
C ARG A 325 6.28 18.29 -2.88
N TRP A 326 7.52 18.39 -2.40
CA TRP A 326 8.54 17.36 -2.55
C TRP A 326 8.18 16.12 -1.74
N LEU A 327 7.66 16.33 -0.52
CA LEU A 327 7.12 15.27 0.35
C LEU A 327 5.89 14.63 -0.29
N ARG A 328 5.01 15.42 -0.92
CA ARG A 328 3.86 14.88 -1.66
C ARG A 328 4.28 14.05 -2.87
N TYR A 329 5.42 14.30 -3.49
CA TYR A 329 5.92 13.47 -4.59
C TYR A 329 6.47 12.13 -4.13
N GLN A 330 6.97 12.06 -2.90
CA GLN A 330 7.52 10.83 -2.35
C GLN A 330 6.44 9.76 -2.16
N TRP A 331 6.77 8.53 -2.56
CA TRP A 331 5.96 7.33 -2.36
C TRP A 331 6.57 6.35 -1.35
N GLU A 332 7.89 6.40 -1.14
CA GLU A 332 8.60 5.59 -0.15
C GLU A 332 8.37 6.14 1.26
N ARG A 333 8.18 5.27 2.25
CA ARG A 333 7.99 5.70 3.64
C ARG A 333 9.30 5.56 4.41
N THR A 334 9.99 6.68 4.60
CA THR A 334 11.31 6.75 5.25
C THR A 334 11.16 7.07 6.73
N TYR A 335 10.80 6.07 7.55
CA TYR A 335 10.57 6.25 8.99
C TYR A 335 11.83 6.60 9.80
N ASP A 336 13.01 6.34 9.23
CA ASP A 336 14.32 6.62 9.78
C ASP A 336 14.84 8.03 9.43
N ALA A 337 14.20 8.72 8.48
CA ALA A 337 14.59 10.07 8.07
C ALA A 337 14.03 11.13 9.02
N ARG A 338 14.84 12.16 9.31
CA ARG A 338 14.44 13.36 10.06
C ARG A 338 13.66 14.32 9.14
N MET A 339 12.47 14.79 9.57
CA MET A 339 11.56 15.62 8.77
C MET A 339 11.01 16.87 9.47
N ASP A 340 11.43 17.18 10.69
CA ASP A 340 10.95 18.31 11.52
C ASP A 340 11.37 19.69 11.00
N TYR A 341 11.41 19.89 9.69
CA TYR A 341 11.83 21.13 9.06
C TYR A 341 10.83 22.26 9.33
N SER A 342 11.34 23.48 9.48
CA SER A 342 10.53 24.69 9.38
C SER A 342 10.24 25.02 7.92
N LEU A 343 9.30 25.94 7.68
CA LEU A 343 8.95 26.39 6.33
C LEU A 343 10.18 26.90 5.55
N GLY A 344 11.09 27.64 6.21
CA GLY A 344 12.31 28.16 5.59
C GLY A 344 13.37 27.10 5.32
N GLU A 345 13.34 25.98 6.05
CA GLU A 345 14.28 24.87 5.86
C GLU A 345 13.83 23.91 4.75
N LEU A 346 12.53 23.82 4.47
CA LEU A 346 11.94 22.94 3.45
C LEU A 346 11.99 23.55 2.03
N ASN A 347 13.20 23.86 1.57
CA ASN A 347 13.47 24.51 0.30
C ASN A 347 13.69 23.56 -0.90
N GLY A 348 13.55 22.25 -0.71
CA GLY A 348 13.82 21.25 -1.73
C GLY A 348 13.84 19.83 -1.16
N PRO A 349 14.03 18.82 -2.03
CA PRO A 349 14.31 17.45 -1.60
C PRO A 349 15.58 17.39 -0.75
N LYS A 350 15.59 16.52 0.26
CA LYS A 350 16.74 16.19 1.11
C LYS A 350 16.87 14.66 1.19
N PRO A 351 18.00 14.10 1.68
CA PRO A 351 18.17 12.66 1.80
C PRO A 351 17.02 12.01 2.60
N GLY A 352 16.25 11.12 1.93
CA GLY A 352 15.08 10.47 2.52
C GLY A 352 13.86 11.38 2.74
N VAL A 353 13.87 12.61 2.24
CA VAL A 353 12.82 13.63 2.50
C VAL A 353 12.46 14.35 1.20
N GLY A 354 11.39 13.88 0.59
CA GLY A 354 10.86 14.37 -0.66
C GLY A 354 11.70 13.99 -1.88
N ILE A 355 11.10 14.13 -3.06
CA ILE A 355 11.76 13.93 -4.35
C ILE A 355 11.44 15.08 -5.30
N ALA A 356 12.32 15.32 -6.27
CA ALA A 356 12.20 16.49 -7.16
C ALA A 356 10.99 16.42 -8.10
N ASN A 357 10.70 15.24 -8.63
CA ASN A 357 9.64 15.03 -9.62
C ASN A 357 8.74 13.88 -9.18
N PRO A 358 7.42 14.00 -9.37
CA PRO A 358 6.50 12.91 -9.08
C PRO A 358 6.77 11.73 -10.03
N PRO A 359 6.62 10.48 -9.57
CA PRO A 359 6.71 9.32 -10.45
C PRO A 359 5.55 9.30 -11.45
N ASP A 360 5.77 8.59 -12.56
CA ASP A 360 4.75 8.40 -13.61
C ASP A 360 3.66 7.44 -13.12
N VAL A 361 2.42 7.88 -13.21
CA VAL A 361 1.21 7.09 -12.89
C VAL A 361 0.22 7.08 -14.07
N ASP A 362 0.64 7.57 -15.24
CA ASP A 362 -0.26 7.78 -16.37
C ASP A 362 -0.47 6.52 -17.24
N VAL A 363 -1.33 5.64 -16.75
CA VAL A 363 -1.76 4.44 -17.47
C VAL A 363 -2.51 4.77 -18.77
N VAL A 364 -3.27 5.87 -18.80
CA VAL A 364 -4.04 6.30 -19.98
C VAL A 364 -3.08 6.68 -21.11
N ARG A 365 -2.09 7.54 -20.83
CA ARG A 365 -1.05 7.93 -21.78
C ARG A 365 -0.30 6.71 -22.30
N PHE A 366 0.06 5.77 -21.44
CA PHE A 366 0.74 4.55 -21.87
C PHE A 366 -0.12 3.71 -22.84
N LEU A 367 -1.42 3.55 -22.56
CA LEU A 367 -2.31 2.74 -23.39
C LEU A 367 -2.61 3.44 -24.73
N GLN A 368 -2.77 4.76 -24.74
CA GLN A 368 -3.05 5.57 -25.93
C GLN A 368 -1.90 5.63 -26.94
N THR A 369 -0.64 5.61 -26.49
CA THR A 369 0.53 5.74 -27.40
C THR A 369 0.68 4.56 -28.35
N GLY A 370 0.04 3.42 -28.09
CA GLY A 370 0.09 2.22 -28.94
C GLY A 370 -1.20 1.91 -29.70
N THR A 371 -2.27 2.70 -29.54
CA THR A 371 -3.57 2.49 -30.21
C THR A 371 -3.71 3.25 -31.54
N ARG A 372 -2.69 4.01 -31.96
CA ARG A 372 -2.61 4.56 -33.32
C ARG A 372 -2.03 3.49 -34.26
N ARG A 373 -2.89 2.60 -34.77
CA ARG A 373 -2.65 1.85 -36.00
C ARG A 373 -3.94 1.75 -36.79
#